data_AF-A0A519V507-F1
#
_entry.id   AF-A0A519V507-F1
#
_cell.length_a   1.000
_cell.length_b   1.000
_cell.length_c   1.000
_cell.angle_alpha   90.00
_cell.angle_beta   90.00
_cell.angle_gamma   90.00
#
_symmetry.space_group_name_H-M   'P 1'
#
loop_
_entity.id
_entity.type
_entity.pdbx_description
1 polymer ?
#
loop_
_entity_poly.entity_id
_entity_poly.type
_entity_poly.pdbx_seq_one_letter_code
_entity_poly.pdbx_strand_id
1 'polypeptide(L)' 'MNSLQVENLTKTYSSAGRQLTVLHEVSFTLQAGDTLAIVGPSGSGKTTLLGLCAG' A
#
# COMPACT_ATOMS: atom_id res chain seq x y z
N MET A 1 18.14 11.48 -7.78
CA MET A 1 16.69 11.76 -7.91
C MET A 1 16.01 10.86 -6.90
N ASN A 2 15.34 11.43 -5.89
CA ASN A 2 14.70 10.66 -4.83
C ASN A 2 13.28 10.34 -5.27
N SER A 3 12.95 9.05 -5.36
CA SER A 3 11.61 8.57 -5.71
C SER A 3 11.16 7.50 -4.71
N LEU A 4 9.86 7.47 -4.44
CA LEU A 4 9.21 6.36 -3.75
C LEU A 4 8.73 5.38 -4.82
N GLN A 5 9.32 4.18 -4.83
CA GLN A 5 8.92 3.09 -5.73
C GLN A 5 8.26 1.99 -4.94
N VAL A 6 7.06 1.60 -5.37
CA VAL A 6 6.31 0.46 -4.85
C VAL A 6 6.09 -0.48 -6.02
N GLU A 7 6.53 -1.73 -5.88
CA GLU A 7 6.45 -2.75 -6.93
C GLU A 7 5.84 -4.03 -6.38
N ASN A 8 4.76 -4.49 -7.00
CA ASN A 8 4.04 -5.72 -6.72
C ASN A 8 3.75 -5.93 -5.22
N LEU A 9 3.45 -4.84 -4.51
CA LEU A 9 3.28 -4.86 -3.06
C LEU A 9 2.00 -5.63 -2.70
N THR A 10 2.21 -6.77 -2.03
CA THR A 10 1.14 -7.59 -1.48
C THR A 10 1.25 -7.59 0.03
N LYS A 11 0.13 -7.38 0.72
CA LYS A 11 0.06 -7.47 2.17
C LYS A 11 -1.05 -8.42 2.58
N THR A 12 -0.65 -9.47 3.28
CA THR A 12 -1.55 -10.44 3.90
C THR A 12 -1.41 -10.34 5.41
N TYR A 13 -2.54 -10.22 6.10
CA TYR A 13 -2.62 -10.42 7.54
C TYR A 13 -3.02 -11.87 7.81
N SER A 14 -2.34 -12.49 8.76
CA SER A 14 -2.68 -13.83 9.24
C SER A 14 -3.16 -13.72 10.68
N SER A 15 -4.38 -14.19 10.95
CA SER A 15 -4.96 -14.19 12.30
C SER A 15 -5.88 -15.40 12.48
N ALA A 16 -5.75 -16.10 13.61
CA ALA A 16 -6.57 -17.26 13.98
C ALA A 16 -6.72 -18.31 12.84
N GLY A 17 -5.62 -18.61 12.14
CA GLY A 17 -5.62 -19.57 11.02
C GLY A 17 -6.27 -19.07 9.72
N ARG A 18 -6.78 -17.83 9.69
CA ARG A 18 -7.29 -17.18 8.47
C ARG A 18 -6.23 -16.26 7.89
N GLN A 19 -6.20 -16.19 6.56
CA GLN A 19 -5.41 -15.23 5.81
C GLN A 19 -6.36 -14.22 5.17
N LEU A 20 -6.03 -12.93 5.30
CA LEU A 20 -6.71 -11.84 4.62
C LEU A 20 -5.67 -11.02 3.87
N THR A 21 -5.68 -11.13 2.55
CA THR A 21 -4.91 -10.23 1.68
C THR A 21 -5.65 -8.91 1.57
N VAL A 22 -4.98 -7.81 1.93
CA VAL A 22 -5.55 -6.45 1.94
C VAL A 22 -4.97 -5.55 0.86
N LEU A 23 -3.76 -5.86 0.37
CA LEU A 23 -3.14 -5.23 -0.79
C LEU A 23 -2.78 -6.33 -1.77
N HIS A 24 -3.14 -6.13 -3.03
CA HIS A 24 -2.96 -7.09 -4.12
C HIS A 24 -2.08 -6.47 -5.19
N GLU A 25 -0.81 -6.86 -5.26
CA GLU A 25 0.14 -6.47 -6.30
C GLU A 25 0.12 -4.97 -6.66
N VAL A 26 0.14 -4.12 -5.63
CA VAL A 26 0.09 -2.66 -5.82
C VAL A 26 1.44 -2.17 -6.37
N SER A 27 1.42 -1.43 -7.48
CA SER A 27 2.61 -0.87 -8.12
C SER A 27 2.41 0.60 -8.48
N PHE A 28 3.30 1.47 -8.04
CA PHE A 28 3.35 2.89 -8.44
C PHE A 28 4.72 3.50 -8.16
N THR A 29 4.98 4.66 -8.76
CA THR A 29 6.18 5.46 -8.51
C THR A 29 5.78 6.91 -8.25
N LEU A 30 6.37 7.52 -7.23
CA LEU A 30 6.25 8.95 -6.94
C LEU A 30 7.62 9.61 -6.98
N GLN A 31 7.73 10.70 -7.72
CA GLN A 31 8.91 11.55 -7.75
C GLN A 31 8.83 12.61 -6.64
N ALA A 32 9.97 13.17 -6.27
CA ALA A 32 10.00 14.31 -5.36
C ALA A 32 9.18 15.48 -5.93
N GLY A 33 8.22 15.97 -5.14
CA GLY A 33 7.28 17.04 -5.54
C GLY A 33 5.93 16.53 -6.02
N ASP A 34 5.76 15.24 -6.28
CA ASP A 34 4.45 14.67 -6.64
C ASP A 34 3.49 14.69 -5.45
N THR A 35 2.20 14.82 -5.75
CA THR A 35 1.12 14.63 -4.79
C THR A 35 0.22 13.49 -5.25
N LEU A 36 -0.01 12.52 -4.38
CA LEU A 36 -0.88 11.36 -4.64
C LEU A 36 -1.92 11.22 -3.54
N ALA A 37 -3.18 11.06 -3.95
CA ALA A 37 -4.29 10.78 -3.04
C ALA A 37 -4.71 9.31 -3.14
N ILE A 38 -4.85 8.64 -2.00
CA ILE A 38 -5.38 7.28 -1.92
C ILE A 38 -6.84 7.35 -1.46
N VAL A 39 -7.76 6.94 -2.33
CA VAL A 39 -9.20 6.99 -2.08
C VAL A 39 -9.83 5.60 -2.17
N GLY A 40 -10.96 5.39 -1.50
CA GLY A 40 -11.70 4.13 -1.56
C GLY A 40 -12.50 3.84 -0.27
N PRO A 41 -13.40 2.83 -0.29
CA PRO A 41 -14.26 2.48 0.83
C PRO A 41 -13.51 2.14 2.12
N SER A 42 -14.19 2.17 3.27
CA SER A 42 -13.62 1.67 4.52
C SER A 42 -13.16 0.21 4.36
N GLY A 43 -12.00 -0.14 4.93
CA GLY A 43 -11.43 -1.49 4.84
C GLY A 43 -10.62 -1.81 3.57
N SER A 44 -10.52 -0.90 2.58
CA SER A 44 -9.83 -1.16 1.31
C SER A 44 -8.29 -1.17 1.34
N GLY A 45 -7.67 -1.18 2.53
CA GLY A 45 -6.20 -1.24 2.67
C GLY A 45 -5.44 0.11 2.59
N LYS A 46 -6.12 1.26 2.54
CA LYS A 46 -5.46 2.59 2.41
C LYS A 46 -4.46 2.88 3.52
N THR A 47 -4.87 2.73 4.78
CA THR A 47 -3.99 2.94 5.95
C THR A 47 -2.86 1.92 5.98
N THR A 48 -3.12 0.69 5.54
CA THR A 48 -2.06 -0.33 5.39
C THR A 48 -1.02 0.10 4.35
N LEU A 49 -1.47 0.59 3.18
CA LEU A 49 -0.56 1.06 2.13
C LEU A 49 0.27 2.26 2.60
N LEU A 50 -0.36 3.26 3.22
CA LEU A 50 0.35 4.42 3.77
C LEU A 50 1.36 4.03 4.85
N GLY A 51 0.98 3.12 5.77
CA GLY A 51 1.89 2.65 6.81
C GLY A 51 3.12 1.96 6.23
N LEU A 52 2.96 1.14 5.19
CA LEU A 52 4.09 0.48 4.52
C LEU A 52 4.98 1.46 3.75
N CYS A 53 4.42 2.55 3.23
CA CYS A 53 5.20 3.58 2.53
C CYS A 53 5.96 4.52 3.48
N ALA A 54 5.46 4.71 4.71
CA ALA A 54 6.02 5.66 5.67
C ALA A 54 7.25 5.13 6.44
N GLY A 55 7.45 3.80 6.48
CA GLY A 55 8.48 3.13 7.28
C GLY A 55 7.93 2.63 8.62
#